data_AF-A0A840L9B3-F1
#
_entry.id   AF-A0A840L9B3-F1
#
_cell.length_a   1.000
_cell.length_b   1.000
_cell.length_c   1.000
_cell.angle_alpha   90.00
_cell.angle_beta   90.00
_cell.angle_gamma   90.00
#
_symmetry.space_group_name_H-M   'P 1'
#
loop_
_entity.id
_entity.type
_entity.pdbx_description
1 polymer ?
#
loop_
_entity_poly.entity_id
_entity_poly.type
_entity_poly.pdbx_seq_one_letter_code
_entity_poly.pdbx_strand_id
1 'polypeptide(L)'
;MNPEMRHRVEWYAGASVFVAFIAAHFMFGAKAAVKVLGVACVATGLLWIFRRSVPVGVEGQAPSFYLRGWGAIFAGLAMLAVGVLLLSYSAVAVCLLDWGSAGECP
;
A
#
# COMPACT_ATOMS: atom_id res chain seq x y z
N MET A 1 5.00 -18.65 12.74
CA MET A 1 3.68 -18.03 12.93
C MET A 1 2.64 -18.96 12.33
N ASN A 2 1.58 -19.32 13.06
CA ASN A 2 0.52 -20.20 12.58
C ASN A 2 -0.14 -19.57 11.32
N PRO A 3 -0.36 -20.32 10.21
CA PRO A 3 -1.00 -19.78 9.00
C PRO A 3 -2.33 -19.06 9.27
N GLU A 4 -3.13 -19.54 10.21
CA GLU A 4 -4.41 -18.90 10.59
C GLU A 4 -4.19 -17.52 11.22
N MET A 5 -3.19 -17.41 12.09
CA MET A 5 -2.81 -16.17 12.76
C MET A 5 -2.26 -15.15 11.75
N ARG A 6 -1.51 -15.62 10.74
CA ARG A 6 -0.99 -14.77 9.67
C ARG A 6 -2.12 -14.19 8.81
N HIS A 7 -3.07 -15.04 8.40
CA HIS A 7 -4.23 -14.59 7.64
C HIS A 7 -5.01 -13.52 8.42
N ARG A 8 -5.27 -13.72 9.72
CA ARG A 8 -5.93 -12.70 10.55
C ARG A 8 -5.16 -11.38 10.56
N VAL A 9 -3.85 -11.41 10.75
CA VAL A 9 -3.02 -10.19 10.76
C VAL A 9 -3.04 -9.47 9.42
N GLU A 10 -2.94 -10.17 8.30
CA GLU A 10 -3.05 -9.59 6.95
C GLU A 10 -4.43 -8.95 6.74
N TRP A 11 -5.49 -9.63 7.18
CA TRP A 11 -6.86 -9.13 7.10
C TRP A 11 -7.07 -7.86 7.95
N TYR A 12 -6.59 -7.85 9.21
CA TYR A 12 -6.68 -6.68 10.07
C TYR A 12 -5.83 -5.53 9.55
N ALA A 13 -4.63 -5.80 9.02
CA ALA A 13 -3.77 -4.79 8.42
C ALA A 13 -4.47 -4.15 7.20
N GLY A 14 -4.98 -4.96 6.28
CA GLY A 14 -5.73 -4.48 5.11
C GLY A 14 -6.97 -3.68 5.50
N ALA A 15 -7.79 -4.21 6.41
CA ALA A 15 -8.98 -3.53 6.91
C ALA A 15 -8.65 -2.20 7.60
N SER A 16 -7.58 -2.15 8.40
CA SER A 16 -7.16 -0.92 9.07
C SER A 16 -6.71 0.16 8.09
N VAL A 17 -5.96 -0.22 7.05
CA VAL A 17 -5.55 0.70 5.98
C VAL A 17 -6.77 1.19 5.21
N PHE A 18 -7.72 0.31 4.90
CA PHE A 18 -8.94 0.67 4.19
C PHE A 18 -9.80 1.65 4.99
N VAL A 19 -10.01 1.39 6.28
CA VAL A 19 -10.74 2.30 7.18
C VAL A 19 -10.01 3.63 7.31
N ALA A 20 -8.69 3.63 7.46
CA ALA A 20 -7.89 4.85 7.53
C ALA A 20 -7.95 5.66 6.23
N PHE A 21 -7.97 4.98 5.07
CA PHE A 21 -8.12 5.63 3.76
C PHE A 21 -9.49 6.32 3.64
N ILE A 22 -10.57 5.61 3.96
CA ILE A 22 -11.94 6.16 3.93
C ILE A 22 -12.05 7.34 4.91
N ALA A 23 -11.61 7.17 6.15
CA ALA A 23 -11.66 8.23 7.15
C ALA A 23 -10.85 9.46 6.70
N ALA A 24 -9.65 9.27 6.15
CA ALA A 24 -8.83 10.36 5.64
C ALA A 24 -9.49 11.08 4.46
N HIS A 25 -10.13 10.34 3.55
CA HIS A 25 -10.85 10.91 2.40
C HIS A 25 -11.99 11.82 2.86
N PHE A 26 -12.85 11.35 3.76
CA PHE A 26 -14.02 12.11 4.22
C PHE A 26 -13.67 13.25 5.18
N MET A 27 -12.63 13.12 6.00
CA MET A 27 -12.28 14.13 7.00
C MET A 27 -11.33 15.22 6.48
N PHE A 28 -10.39 14.85 5.60
CA PHE A 28 -9.28 15.72 5.21
C PHE A 28 -9.11 15.86 3.69
N GLY A 29 -9.98 15.23 2.89
CA GLY A 29 -9.98 15.30 1.43
C GLY A 29 -9.10 14.25 0.74
N ALA A 30 -9.10 14.26 -0.59
CA ALA A 30 -8.49 13.23 -1.41
C ALA A 30 -6.96 13.15 -1.24
N LYS A 31 -6.32 14.30 -1.00
CA LYS A 31 -4.86 14.38 -0.76
C LYS A 31 -4.43 13.61 0.48
N ALA A 32 -5.22 13.64 1.54
CA ALA A 32 -4.91 12.90 2.77
C ALA A 32 -5.06 11.40 2.57
N ALA A 33 -6.09 10.96 1.84
CA ALA A 33 -6.31 9.56 1.50
C ALA A 33 -5.14 8.97 0.69
N VAL A 34 -4.65 9.72 -0.31
CA VAL A 34 -3.46 9.32 -1.10
C VAL A 34 -2.21 9.23 -0.24
N LYS A 35 -2.03 10.10 0.76
CA LYS A 35 -0.91 10.00 1.70
C LYS A 35 -1.00 8.76 2.57
N VAL A 36 -2.19 8.39 3.06
CA VAL A 36 -2.39 7.14 3.83
C VAL A 36 -2.00 5.93 2.97
N LEU A 37 -2.42 5.90 1.71
CA LEU A 37 -2.03 4.85 0.77
C LEU A 37 -0.51 4.85 0.54
N GLY A 38 0.12 6.02 0.37
CA GLY A 38 1.56 6.16 0.24
C GLY A 38 2.32 5.59 1.44
N VAL A 39 1.88 5.87 2.68
CA VAL A 39 2.47 5.29 3.90
C VAL A 39 2.34 3.77 3.92
N ALA A 40 1.16 3.24 3.56
CA ALA A 40 0.94 1.79 3.50
C ALA A 40 1.87 1.12 2.47
N CYS A 41 2.07 1.74 1.30
CA CYS A 41 3.00 1.26 0.27
C CYS A 41 4.45 1.26 0.77
N VAL A 42 4.90 2.32 1.43
CA VAL A 42 6.26 2.39 2.00
C VAL A 42 6.45 1.32 3.08
N ALA A 43 5.50 1.17 4.00
CA ALA A 43 5.57 0.18 5.07
C ALA A 43 5.62 -1.25 4.51
N THR A 44 4.81 -1.54 3.49
CA THR A 44 4.78 -2.84 2.81
C THR A 44 6.09 -3.11 2.07
N GLY A 45 6.59 -2.12 1.33
CA GLY A 45 7.86 -2.22 0.60
C GLY A 45 9.05 -2.49 1.55
N LEU A 46 9.13 -1.76 2.67
CA LEU A 46 10.12 -2.01 3.72
C LEU A 46 10.00 -3.43 4.28
N LEU A 47 8.78 -3.87 4.62
CA LEU A 47 8.53 -5.21 5.15
C LEU A 47 8.99 -6.31 4.19
N TRP A 48 8.74 -6.16 2.90
CA TRP A 48 9.21 -7.09 1.86
C TRP A 48 10.74 -7.13 1.74
N ILE A 49 11.41 -5.97 1.82
CA ILE A 49 12.87 -5.88 1.81
C ILE A 49 13.45 -6.59 3.04
N PHE A 50 12.92 -6.33 4.25
CA PHE A 50 13.40 -6.95 5.48
C PHE A 50 13.15 -8.46 5.52
N ARG A 51 11.98 -8.92 5.06
CA ARG A 51 11.64 -10.35 5.03
C ARG A 51 12.25 -11.09 3.84
N ARG A 52 12.84 -10.38 2.87
CA ARG A 52 13.37 -10.90 1.60
C ARG A 52 12.43 -11.91 0.93
N SER A 53 11.14 -11.73 1.12
CA SER A 53 10.09 -12.60 0.61
C SER A 53 8.83 -11.79 0.32
N VAL A 54 8.27 -12.03 -0.87
CA VAL A 54 7.03 -11.40 -1.33
C VAL A 54 6.04 -12.52 -1.64
N PRO A 55 4.88 -12.57 -0.95
CA PRO A 55 3.81 -13.45 -1.35
C PRO A 55 3.23 -12.96 -2.68
N VAL A 56 3.22 -13.80 -3.70
CA VAL A 56 2.56 -13.51 -4.98
C VAL A 56 1.40 -14.47 -5.14
N GLY A 57 0.23 -13.94 -5.44
CA GLY A 57 -1.00 -14.71 -5.53
C GLY A 57 -2.19 -13.84 -5.89
N VAL A 58 -3.36 -14.49 -5.96
CA VAL A 58 -4.64 -13.82 -6.18
C VAL A 58 -5.22 -13.40 -4.83
N GLU A 59 -5.76 -12.18 -4.77
CA GLU A 59 -6.41 -11.66 -3.57
C GLU A 59 -7.54 -12.59 -3.10
N GLY A 60 -7.56 -12.91 -1.80
CA GLY A 60 -8.54 -13.83 -1.21
C GLY A 60 -8.18 -15.33 -1.32
N GLN A 61 -7.03 -15.69 -1.89
CA GLN A 61 -6.52 -17.06 -1.90
C GLN A 61 -5.14 -17.17 -1.25
N ALA A 62 -4.74 -18.38 -0.88
CA ALA A 62 -3.37 -18.64 -0.46
C ALA A 62 -2.39 -18.26 -1.59
N PRO A 63 -1.22 -17.70 -1.29
CA PRO A 63 -0.27 -17.27 -2.31
C PRO A 63 0.19 -18.45 -3.15
N SER A 64 0.17 -18.28 -4.47
CA SER A 64 0.54 -19.32 -5.44
C SER A 64 2.03 -19.62 -5.38
N PHE A 65 2.87 -18.61 -5.09
CA PHE A 65 4.29 -18.79 -4.81
C PHE A 65 4.87 -17.61 -4.00
N TYR A 66 6.09 -17.77 -3.53
CA TYR A 66 6.84 -16.71 -2.85
C TYR A 66 8.05 -16.32 -3.68
N LEU A 67 8.11 -15.05 -4.08
CA LEU A 67 9.32 -14.44 -4.61
C LEU A 67 10.32 -14.31 -3.46
N ARG A 68 11.53 -14.83 -3.62
CA ARG A 68 12.58 -14.85 -2.59
C ARG A 68 13.90 -14.30 -3.12
N GLY A 69 14.77 -13.86 -2.22
CA GLY A 69 16.10 -13.37 -2.56
C GLY A 69 16.08 -12.00 -3.22
N TRP A 70 16.89 -11.79 -4.26
CA TRP A 70 17.03 -10.50 -4.93
C TRP A 70 15.73 -10.00 -5.57
N GLY A 71 14.91 -10.88 -6.15
CA GLY A 71 13.63 -10.50 -6.75
C GLY A 71 12.67 -9.88 -5.74
N ALA A 72 12.66 -10.37 -4.49
CA ALA A 72 11.85 -9.79 -3.40
C ALA A 72 12.33 -8.39 -3.00
N ILE A 73 13.64 -8.17 -3.03
CA ILE A 73 14.24 -6.86 -2.72
C ILE A 73 13.86 -5.84 -3.81
N PHE A 74 13.95 -6.21 -5.09
CA PHE A 74 13.54 -5.33 -6.18
C PHE A 74 12.04 -5.00 -6.14
N ALA A 75 11.19 -5.98 -5.86
CA ALA A 75 9.76 -5.74 -5.68
C ALA A 75 9.47 -4.81 -4.50
N GLY A 76 10.16 -5.00 -3.36
CA GLY A 76 10.04 -4.12 -2.20
C GLY A 76 10.53 -2.70 -2.48
N LEU A 77 11.64 -2.54 -3.21
CA LEU A 77 12.15 -1.24 -3.65
C LEU A 77 11.18 -0.53 -4.60
N ALA A 78 10.60 -1.25 -5.56
CA ALA A 78 9.59 -0.70 -6.46
C ALA A 78 8.37 -0.21 -5.66
N MET A 79 7.87 -1.01 -4.71
CA MET A 79 6.74 -0.64 -3.87
C MET A 79 7.05 0.58 -2.99
N LEU A 80 8.26 0.65 -2.44
CA LEU A 80 8.74 1.77 -1.66
C LEU A 80 8.81 3.04 -2.52
N ALA A 81 9.34 2.94 -3.75
CA ALA A 81 9.39 4.06 -4.69
C ALA A 81 7.99 4.58 -5.03
N VAL A 82 7.01 3.69 -5.28
CA VAL A 82 5.60 4.08 -5.49
C VAL A 82 5.06 4.83 -4.26
N GLY A 83 5.29 4.29 -3.06
CA GLY A 83 4.85 4.94 -1.81
C GLY A 83 5.44 6.34 -1.62
N VAL A 84 6.74 6.50 -1.88
CA VAL A 84 7.42 7.81 -1.80
C VAL A 84 6.89 8.78 -2.86
N LEU A 85 6.65 8.32 -4.09
CA LEU A 85 6.07 9.15 -5.14
C LEU A 85 4.66 9.63 -4.77
N LEU A 86 3.81 8.75 -4.21
CA LEU A 86 2.47 9.11 -3.74
C LEU A 86 2.52 10.14 -2.60
N LEU A 87 3.50 10.04 -1.69
CA LEU A 87 3.68 11.00 -0.61
C LEU A 87 4.16 12.36 -1.10
N SER A 88 5.18 12.37 -1.97
CA SER A 88 5.81 13.59 -2.49
C SER A 88 4.94 14.33 -3.50
N TYR A 89 4.20 13.60 -4.35
CA TYR A 89 3.37 14.15 -5.42
C TYR A 89 1.88 13.88 -5.21
N SER A 90 1.43 13.87 -3.95
CA SER A 90 0.05 13.57 -3.58
C SER A 90 -1.01 14.39 -4.35
N ALA A 91 -0.77 15.67 -4.65
CA ALA A 91 -1.69 16.48 -5.44
C ALA A 91 -1.84 16.00 -6.89
N VAL A 92 -0.72 15.66 -7.54
CA VAL A 92 -0.73 15.16 -8.93
C VAL A 92 -1.34 13.76 -8.99
N ALA A 93 -1.02 12.91 -8.02
CA ALA A 93 -1.55 11.55 -7.93
C ALA A 93 -3.08 11.53 -7.75
N VAL A 94 -3.62 12.44 -6.93
CA VAL A 94 -5.06 12.60 -6.75
C VAL A 94 -5.78 12.91 -8.08
N CYS A 95 -5.17 13.74 -8.93
CA CYS A 95 -5.76 14.12 -10.22
C CYS A 95 -5.61 13.02 -11.28
N LEU A 96 -4.45 12.35 -11.31
CA LEU A 96 -4.23 11.22 -12.21
C LEU A 96 -5.19 10.04 -11.92
N LEU A 97 -5.54 9.86 -10.66
CA LEU A 97 -6.48 8.83 -10.22
C LEU A 97 -7.95 9.28 -10.31
N ASP A 98 -8.21 10.52 -10.73
CA ASP A 98 -9.54 11.14 -10.78
C ASP A 98 -10.29 11.08 -9.41
N TRP A 99 -9.52 11.17 -8.33
CA TRP A 99 -10.04 11.13 -6.96
C TRP A 99 -10.23 12.52 -6.35
N GLY A 100 -9.70 13.55 -7.02
CA GLY A 100 -9.75 14.94 -6.56
C GLY A 100 -10.90 15.71 -7.17
N SER A 101 -11.44 16.62 -6.39
CA SER A 101 -12.34 17.66 -6.91
C SER A 101 -11.57 18.70 -7.74
N ALA A 102 -12.26 19.45 -8.59
CA ALA A 102 -11.65 20.47 -9.46
C ALA A 102 -10.84 21.55 -8.71
N GLY A 103 -11.07 21.75 -7.41
CA GLY A 103 -10.31 22.66 -6.55
C GLY A 103 -9.08 22.04 -5.87
N GLU A 104 -8.90 20.73 -5.95
CA GLU A 104 -7.74 20.02 -5.37
C GLU A 104 -6.63 19.78 -6.40
N CYS A 105 -6.97 19.85 -7.69
CA CYS A 105 -6.04 19.72 -8.79
C CYS A 105 -5.37 21.05 -9.13
N PRO A 106 -4.03 21.09 -9.25
CA PRO A 106 -3.29 22.28 -9.65
C PRO A 106 -3.58 22.68 -11.10
#